data_AF-A0A250VUU9-F1
#
_entry.id   AF-A0A250VUU9-F1
#
_cell.length_a   1.000
_cell.length_b   1.000
_cell.length_c   1.000
_cell.angle_alpha   90.00
_cell.angle_beta   90.00
_cell.angle_gamma   90.00
#
_symmetry.space_group_name_H-M   'P 1'
#
loop_
_entity.id
_entity.type
_entity.pdbx_description
1 polymer ?
#
loop_
_entity_poly.entity_id
_entity_poly.type
_entity_poly.pdbx_seq_one_letter_code
_entity_poly.pdbx_strand_id
1 'polypeptide(L)' 'MPVDFIWERQPGHVPAAPSHREVADVPIDFTPTRRFHTTRHVWRTTEPLPAALYAPPPALTALAAYLDQDTPL' A
#
# COMPACT_ATOMS: atom_id res chain seq x y z
N MET A 1 4.27 1.29 16.36
CA MET A 1 2.96 0.69 16.01
C MET A 1 3.16 -0.21 14.80
N PRO A 2 2.71 -1.47 14.78
CA PRO A 2 2.82 -2.29 13.58
C PRO A 2 1.88 -1.76 12.49
N VAL A 3 2.35 -1.74 11.24
CA VAL A 3 1.58 -1.40 10.04
C VAL A 3 1.88 -2.43 8.95
N ASP A 4 0.92 -2.65 8.06
CA ASP A 4 1.12 -3.55 6.93
C ASP A 4 1.58 -2.76 5.70
N PHE A 5 2.63 -3.24 5.06
CA PHE A 5 3.10 -2.76 3.76
C PHE A 5 2.78 -3.77 2.67
N ILE A 6 2.38 -3.25 1.51
CA ILE A 6 2.17 -4.03 0.29
C ILE A 6 3.24 -3.61 -0.71
N TRP A 7 4.01 -4.59 -1.19
CA TRP A 7 5.10 -4.39 -2.12
C TRP A 7 4.78 -5.02 -3.47
N GLU A 8 5.02 -4.27 -4.55
CA GLU A 8 4.92 -4.76 -5.94
C GLU A 8 6.08 -5.68 -6.33
N ARG A 9 7.18 -5.62 -5.58
CA ARG A 9 8.38 -6.45 -5.76
C ARG A 9 8.75 -7.06 -4.43
N GLN A 10 9.32 -8.26 -4.45
CA GLN A 10 9.74 -8.93 -3.22
C GLN A 10 10.73 -8.04 -2.44
N PRO A 11 10.43 -7.67 -1.19
CA PRO A 11 11.37 -6.96 -0.35
C PRO A 11 12.53 -7.90 0.03
N GLY A 12 13.77 -7.44 -0.15
CA GLY A 12 14.96 -8.26 0.09
C GLY A 12 15.19 -8.66 1.55
N HIS A 13 14.48 -8.02 2.49
CA HIS A 13 14.61 -8.26 3.92
C HIS A 13 13.60 -9.28 4.48
N VAL A 14 12.72 -9.85 3.63
CA VAL A 14 11.71 -10.84 4.06
C VAL A 14 11.71 -12.08 3.13
N PRO A 15 11.57 -13.30 3.68
CA PRO A 15 11.38 -14.50 2.88
C PRO A 15 10.15 -14.40 1.97
N ALA A 16 10.29 -14.84 0.71
CA ALA A 16 9.25 -14.74 -0.32
C ALA A 16 7.96 -15.48 0.06
N ALA A 17 8.07 -16.76 0.42
CA ALA A 17 6.91 -17.65 0.57
C ALA A 17 5.85 -17.17 1.59
N PRO A 18 6.20 -16.77 2.82
CA PRO A 18 5.20 -16.32 3.79
C PRO A 18 4.59 -14.95 3.47
N SER A 19 5.33 -14.09 2.75
CA SER A 19 4.91 -12.72 2.42
C SER A 19 4.18 -12.63 1.07
N HIS A 20 4.39 -13.58 0.16
CA HIS A 20 3.81 -13.58 -1.18
C HIS A 20 2.29 -13.78 -1.20
N ARG A 21 1.59 -13.00 -2.01
CA ARG A 21 0.15 -13.08 -2.24
C ARG A 21 -0.15 -12.87 -3.72
N GLU A 22 -1.21 -13.51 -4.19
CA GLU A 22 -1.79 -13.29 -5.50
C GLU A 22 -3.08 -12.51 -5.35
N VAL A 23 -3.21 -11.39 -6.09
CA VAL A 23 -4.36 -10.49 -6.00
C VAL A 23 -4.93 -10.28 -7.40
N ALA A 24 -6.23 -10.53 -7.56
CA ALA A 24 -6.97 -10.33 -8.80
C ALA A 24 -7.69 -8.98 -8.79
N ASP A 25 -6.94 -7.88 -8.78
CA ASP A 25 -7.45 -6.51 -8.64
C ASP A 25 -7.14 -5.60 -9.84
N VAL A 26 -6.44 -6.08 -10.86
CA VAL A 26 -6.13 -5.29 -12.05
C VAL A 26 -7.20 -5.55 -13.12
N PRO A 27 -8.14 -4.63 -13.35
CA PRO A 27 -9.24 -4.84 -14.29
C PRO A 27 -8.73 -4.97 -15.72
N ILE A 28 -9.25 -5.97 -16.44
CA ILE A 28 -9.02 -6.19 -17.87
C ILE A 28 -10.17 -5.60 -18.69
N ASP A 29 -11.39 -5.74 -18.18
CA ASP A 29 -12.62 -5.31 -18.82
C ASP A 29 -13.53 -4.66 -17.78
N PHE A 30 -13.93 -3.42 -18.07
CA PHE A 30 -14.82 -2.62 -17.23
C PHE A 30 -16.29 -2.73 -17.64
N THR A 31 -16.61 -3.49 -18.68
CA THR A 31 -17.99 -3.74 -19.12
C THR A 31 -18.79 -4.31 -17.94
N PRO A 32 -19.92 -3.70 -17.52
CA PRO A 32 -20.61 -4.07 -16.29
C PRO A 32 -21.00 -5.55 -16.18
N THR A 33 -21.26 -6.20 -17.31
CA THR A 33 -21.65 -7.62 -17.41
C THR A 33 -20.45 -8.57 -17.60
N ARG A 34 -19.23 -8.05 -17.71
CA ARG A 34 -17.98 -8.81 -17.93
C ARG A 34 -16.84 -8.20 -17.10
N ARG A 35 -16.91 -8.35 -15.79
CA ARG A 35 -15.81 -7.93 -14.91
C ARG A 35 -14.76 -9.03 -14.85
N PHE A 36 -13.65 -8.83 -15.56
CA PHE A 36 -12.46 -9.68 -15.49
C PHE A 36 -11.28 -8.89 -14.92
N HIS A 37 -10.47 -9.56 -14.11
CA HIS A 37 -9.26 -8.99 -13.52
C HIS A 37 -8.07 -9.91 -13.80
N THR A 38 -6.90 -9.34 -14.08
CA THR A 38 -5.63 -10.09 -14.06
C THR A 38 -5.19 -10.28 -12.62
N THR A 39 -4.45 -11.37 -12.40
CA THR A 39 -3.78 -11.64 -11.13
C THR A 39 -2.40 -11.01 -11.15
N ARG A 40 -2.04 -10.27 -10.10
CA ARG A 40 -0.69 -9.78 -9.84
C ARG A 40 -0.11 -10.38 -8.57
N HIS A 41 1.20 -10.51 -8.54
CA HIS A 41 1.94 -10.93 -7.36
C HIS A 41 2.31 -9.72 -6.53
N VAL A 42 2.02 -9.79 -5.23
CA VAL A 42 2.43 -8.79 -4.25
C VAL A 42 3.06 -9.48 -3.05
N TRP A 43 3.79 -8.72 -2.24
CA TRP A 43 4.32 -9.19 -0.97
C TRP A 43 3.77 -8.31 0.15
N ARG A 44 3.22 -8.94 1.19
CA ARG A 44 2.75 -8.25 2.39
C ARG A 44 3.69 -8.51 3.55
N THR A 45 4.10 -7.43 4.19
CA THR A 45 4.95 -7.46 5.39
C THR A 45 4.27 -6.66 6.49
N THR A 46 4.56 -7.00 7.74
CA THR A 46 4.16 -6.19 8.90
C THR A 46 5.42 -5.56 9.49
N GLU A 47 5.47 -4.24 9.52
CA GLU A 47 6.66 -3.47 9.86
C GLU A 47 6.35 -2.41 10.93
N PRO A 48 7.36 -1.99 11.72
CA PRO A 48 7.16 -0.90 12.67
C PRO A 48 7.01 0.44 11.95
N LEU A 49 5.89 1.14 12.19
CA LEU A 49 5.70 2.52 11.75
C LEU A 49 6.77 3.43 12.39
N PRO A 50 7.58 4.15 11.59
CA PRO A 50 8.50 5.14 12.12
C PRO A 50 7.78 6.20 12.96
N ALA A 51 8.31 6.53 14.13
CA ALA A 51 7.68 7.47 15.06
C ALA A 51 7.44 8.86 14.45
N ALA A 52 8.32 9.29 13.54
CA ALA A 52 8.21 10.57 12.83
C ALA A 52 7.00 10.65 11.87
N LEU A 53 6.45 9.51 11.44
CA LEU A 53 5.27 9.44 10.56
C LEU A 53 3.96 9.25 11.35
N TYR A 54 4.05 9.05 12.66
CA TYR A 54 2.87 8.84 13.47
C TYR A 54 2.16 10.17 13.77
N ALA A 55 0.90 10.28 13.34
CA ALA A 55 0.03 11.41 13.67
C ALA A 55 -1.11 10.94 14.59
N PRO A 56 -1.18 11.41 15.86
CA PRO A 56 -2.30 11.09 16.72
C PRO A 56 -3.59 11.77 16.23
N PRO A 57 -4.78 11.21 16.50
CA PRO A 57 -6.04 11.87 16.20
C PRO A 57 -6.18 13.23 16.92
N PRO A 58 -6.71 14.28 16.25
CA PRO A 58 -7.16 14.30 14.87
C PRO A 58 -5.98 14.48 13.88
N ALA A 59 -5.75 13.50 13.02
CA ALA A 59 -4.60 13.47 12.11
C ALA A 59 -4.76 14.38 10.86
N LEU A 60 -5.92 15.00 10.68
CA LEU A 60 -6.26 15.77 9.47
C LEU A 60 -5.34 16.99 9.28
N THR A 61 -4.95 17.67 10.36
CA THR A 61 -4.05 18.84 10.30
C THR A 61 -2.65 18.43 9.84
N ALA A 62 -2.13 17.30 10.33
CA ALA A 62 -0.83 16.78 9.92
C ALA A 62 -0.84 16.34 8.45
N LEU A 63 -1.94 15.73 7.99
CA LEU A 63 -2.12 15.36 6.59
C LEU A 63 -2.18 16.59 5.67
N ALA A 64 -2.94 17.63 6.05
CA ALA A 64 -3.03 18.86 5.28
C ALA A 64 -1.65 19.53 5.12
N ALA A 65 -0.90 19.65 6.22
CA ALA A 65 0.45 20.21 6.19
C ALA A 65 1.41 19.42 5.29
N TYR A 66 1.32 18.09 5.29
CA TYR A 66 2.12 17.23 4.40
C TYR A 66 1.79 17.48 2.92
N LEU A 67 0.51 17.59 2.56
CA LEU A 67 0.08 17.82 1.18
C LEU A 67 0.52 19.19 0.64
N ASP A 68 0.51 20.23 1.48
CA ASP A 68 0.98 21.56 1.09
C ASP A 68 2.49 21.57 0.77
N GLN A 69 3.28 20.70 1.39
CA GLN A 69 4.73 20.58 1.13
C GLN A 69 5.05 19.94 -0.23
N ASP A 70 4.19 19.03 -0.71
CA ASP A 70 4.38 18.29 -1.97
C ASP A 70 3.81 19.02 -3.19
N THR A 71 3.23 20.21 -3.02
CA THR A 71 2.72 21.03 -4.13
C THR A 71 3.84 21.88 -4.74
N PRO A 72 4.33 21.59 -5.97
CA PRO A 72 5.31 22.45 -6.62
C PRO A 72 4.66 23.82 -6.96
N LEU A 73 5.41 24.90 -6.69
CA LEU A 73 5.07 26.27 -7.11
C LEU A 73 4.97 26.41 -8.64
#